data_AF-A0A6L3X1C7-F1
#
_entry.id   AF-A0A6L3X1C7-F1
#
_cell.length_a   1.000
_cell.length_b   1.000
_cell.length_c   1.000
_cell.angle_alpha   90.00
_cell.angle_beta   90.00
_cell.angle_gamma   90.00
#
_symmetry.space_group_name_H-M   'P 1'
#
loop_
_entity.id
_entity.type
_entity.pdbx_description
1 polymer ?
#
loop_
_entity_poly.entity_id
_entity_poly.type
_entity_poly.pdbx_seq_one_letter_code
_entity_poly.pdbx_strand_id
1 'polypeptide(L)'
;AVSFVAAAILLKTSKVKEDDDIEAATRRMHDMKAESKGATPLAAGDVSNDLSHVRKIIVACDAGMGSSAMGAGVLRKKVQDAGLTN
;
A
#
# COMPACT_ATOMS: atom_id res chain seq x y z
N ALA A 1 21.53 17.46 3.36
CA ALA A 1 22.69 17.86 2.54
C ALA A 1 23.62 16.69 2.23
N VAL A 2 24.05 15.91 3.24
CA VAL A 2 24.96 14.75 3.06
C VAL A 2 24.42 13.72 2.06
N SER A 3 23.12 13.41 2.10
CA SER A 3 22.49 12.46 1.19
C SER A 3 22.51 12.92 -0.28
N PHE A 4 22.47 14.23 -0.53
CA PHE A 4 22.52 14.79 -1.88
C PHE A 4 23.93 14.70 -2.47
N VAL A 5 24.96 14.97 -1.65
CA VAL A 5 26.36 14.86 -2.07
C VAL A 5 26.74 13.40 -2.34
N ALA A 6 26.31 12.47 -1.49
CA ALA A 6 26.53 11.04 -1.70
C ALA A 6 25.85 10.54 -2.98
N ALA A 7 24.58 10.91 -3.20
CA ALA A 7 23.85 10.56 -4.41
C ALA A 7 24.47 11.18 -5.67
N ALA A 8 24.93 12.43 -5.62
CA ALA A 8 25.55 13.11 -6.76
C ALA A 8 26.87 12.46 -7.19
N ILE A 9 27.68 11.99 -6.23
CA ILE A 9 28.92 11.26 -6.53
C ILE A 9 28.60 9.89 -7.14
N LEU A 10 27.65 9.15 -6.57
CA LEU A 10 27.20 7.86 -7.09
C LEU A 10 26.64 7.97 -8.52
N LEU A 11 25.81 8.98 -8.79
CA LEU A 11 25.22 9.20 -10.13
C LEU A 11 26.28 9.58 -11.16
N LYS A 12 27.33 10.32 -10.75
CA LYS A 12 28.38 10.78 -11.67
C LYS A 12 29.38 9.68 -12.04
N THR A 13 29.58 8.69 -11.17
CA THR A 13 30.43 7.51 -11.46
C THR A 13 29.65 6.37 -12.11
N SER A 14 28.35 6.29 -11.83
CA SER A 14 27.42 5.36 -12.48
C SER A 14 26.98 5.94 -13.83
N LYS A 15 27.86 5.97 -14.83
CA LYS A 15 27.45 6.15 -16.23
C LYS A 15 26.61 4.93 -16.65
N VAL A 16 25.34 4.95 -16.30
CA VAL A 16 24.32 4.04 -16.83
C VAL A 16 24.14 4.39 -18.29
N LYS A 17 24.36 3.41 -19.17
CA LYS A 17 24.06 3.52 -20.60
C LYS A 17 22.54 3.66 -20.76
N GLU A 18 22.15 4.85 -21.19
CA GLU A 18 21.01 5.23 -22.03
C GLU A 18 19.66 4.50 -21.81
N ASP A 19 18.76 5.25 -21.17
CA ASP A 19 17.30 5.33 -21.31
C ASP A 19 16.41 4.11 -20.98
N ASP A 20 16.78 2.87 -21.32
CA ASP A 20 15.88 1.71 -21.12
C ASP A 20 15.72 1.31 -19.62
N ASP A 21 16.72 1.60 -18.79
CA ASP A 21 16.73 1.18 -17.38
C ASP A 21 15.89 2.09 -16.46
N ILE A 22 15.61 3.34 -16.87
CA ILE A 22 14.90 4.31 -16.02
C ILE A 22 13.40 4.05 -16.01
N GLU A 23 12.80 3.67 -17.14
CA GLU A 23 11.40 3.24 -17.18
C GLU A 23 11.19 1.94 -16.38
N ALA A 24 12.12 0.99 -16.51
CA ALA A 24 12.09 -0.25 -15.73
C ALA A 24 12.24 0.01 -14.22
N ALA A 25 13.14 0.91 -13.81
CA ALA A 25 13.30 1.31 -12.41
C ALA A 25 12.06 2.07 -11.89
N THR A 26 11.44 2.90 -12.72
CA THR A 26 10.23 3.64 -12.36
C THR A 26 9.05 2.70 -12.16
N ARG A 27 8.89 1.69 -13.04
CA ARG A 27 7.89 0.61 -12.86
C ARG A 27 8.13 -0.16 -11.58
N ARG A 28 9.37 -0.60 -11.31
CA ARG A 28 9.71 -1.29 -10.05
C ARG A 28 9.42 -0.43 -8.81
N MET A 29 9.70 0.87 -8.85
CA MET A 29 9.33 1.78 -7.77
C MET A 29 7.82 1.92 -7.62
N HIS A 30 7.08 1.93 -8.72
CA HIS A 30 5.63 1.98 -8.70
C HIS A 30 5.02 0.70 -8.13
N ASP A 31 5.53 -0.46 -8.53
CA ASP A 31 5.09 -1.78 -8.07
C ASP A 31 5.39 -1.96 -6.59
N MET A 32 6.60 -1.62 -6.14
CA MET A 32 6.95 -1.65 -4.71
C MET A 32 6.10 -0.66 -3.89
N LYS A 33 5.75 0.51 -4.47
CA LYS A 33 4.80 1.44 -3.83
C LYS A 33 3.38 0.92 -3.81
N ALA A 34 2.94 0.19 -4.83
CA ALA A 34 1.60 -0.40 -4.90
C ALA A 34 1.44 -1.55 -3.89
N GLU A 35 2.48 -2.38 -3.77
CA GLU A 35 2.58 -3.45 -2.77
C GLU A 35 2.62 -2.87 -1.34
N SER A 36 3.43 -1.83 -1.12
CA SER A 36 3.48 -1.11 0.17
C SER A 36 2.15 -0.42 0.53
N LYS A 37 1.29 -0.15 -0.45
CA LYS A 37 -0.05 0.42 -0.29
C LYS A 37 -1.15 -0.64 -0.17
N GLY A 38 -0.80 -1.93 -0.15
CA GLY A 38 -1.76 -3.03 0.00
C GLY A 38 -2.68 -3.23 -1.21
N ALA A 39 -2.27 -2.79 -2.41
CA ALA A 39 -3.06 -2.87 -3.63
C ALA A 39 -2.94 -4.23 -4.35
N THR A 40 -2.70 -5.33 -3.62
CA THR A 40 -2.93 -6.67 -4.17
C THR A 40 -4.45 -6.88 -4.21
N PRO A 41 -5.06 -7.15 -5.37
CA PRO A 41 -6.47 -7.48 -5.42
C PRO A 41 -6.67 -8.79 -4.64
N LEU A 42 -7.17 -8.65 -3.41
CA LEU A 42 -7.72 -9.78 -2.68
C LEU A 42 -8.81 -10.35 -3.58
N ALA A 43 -8.69 -11.63 -3.92
CA ALA A 43 -9.73 -12.35 -4.64
C ALA A 43 -11.03 -12.19 -3.82
N ALA A 44 -11.92 -11.31 -4.29
CA ALA A 44 -13.26 -11.17 -3.77
C ALA A 44 -14.00 -12.44 -4.19
N GLY A 45 -13.89 -13.48 -3.38
CA GLY A 45 -14.79 -14.62 -3.47
C GLY A 45 -16.22 -14.09 -3.38
N ASP A 46 -17.08 -14.54 -4.28
CA ASP A 46 -18.49 -14.16 -4.34
C ASP A 46 -19.18 -14.63 -3.05
N VAL A 47 -19.28 -13.74 -2.06
CA VAL A 47 -19.95 -14.03 -0.80
C VAL A 47 -21.44 -13.72 -0.98
N SER A 48 -22.19 -14.70 -1.49
CA SER A 48 -23.64 -14.73 -1.43
C SER A 48 -24.08 -15.06 0.00
N ASN A 49 -23.89 -14.10 0.91
CA ASN A 49 -24.31 -14.21 2.29
C ASN A 49 -25.08 -12.94 2.63
N ASP A 50 -26.22 -13.06 3.30
CA ASP A 50 -27.05 -11.92 3.68
C ASP A 50 -26.25 -10.95 4.57
N LEU A 51 -25.76 -9.86 3.96
CA LEU A 51 -24.87 -8.88 4.59
C LEU A 51 -25.63 -7.87 5.46
N SER A 52 -26.97 -7.97 5.52
CA SER A 52 -27.85 -7.03 6.21
C SER A 52 -27.55 -6.89 7.72
N HIS A 53 -26.88 -7.88 8.31
CA HIS A 53 -26.56 -7.92 9.75
C HIS A 53 -25.07 -8.00 10.07
N VAL A 54 -24.18 -7.73 9.12
CA VAL A 54 -22.73 -7.79 9.37
C VAL A 54 -22.30 -6.59 10.23
N ARG A 55 -22.10 -6.87 11.51
CA ARG A 55 -21.77 -5.89 12.56
C ARG A 55 -20.30 -5.89 12.96
N LYS A 56 -19.51 -6.88 12.51
CA LYS A 56 -18.12 -7.09 12.91
C LYS A 56 -17.22 -7.20 11.68
N ILE A 57 -16.16 -6.39 11.67
CA ILE A 57 -15.12 -6.38 10.63
C ILE A 57 -13.78 -6.51 11.34
N ILE A 58 -12.94 -7.46 10.92
CA ILE A 58 -11.62 -7.72 11.52
C ILE A 58 -10.57 -7.47 10.44
N VAL A 59 -9.54 -6.66 10.76
CA VAL A 59 -8.41 -6.38 9.88
C VAL A 59 -7.18 -7.07 10.44
N ALA A 60 -6.52 -7.91 9.63
CA ALA A 60 -5.38 -8.73 10.05
C ALA A 60 -4.19 -8.55 9.10
N CYS A 61 -2.98 -8.41 9.68
CA CYS A 61 -1.71 -8.67 8.99
C CYS A 61 -0.86 -9.58 9.88
N ASP A 62 0.12 -10.25 9.29
CA ASP A 62 1.14 -11.09 9.95
C ASP A 62 1.48 -10.63 11.39
N ALA A 63 1.93 -9.38 11.51
CA ALA A 63 2.41 -8.82 12.78
C ALA A 63 1.32 -8.10 13.59
N GLY A 64 0.12 -7.92 13.05
CA GLY A 64 -1.03 -7.29 13.72
C GLY A 64 -0.92 -5.79 14.06
N MET A 65 0.27 -5.17 14.04
CA MET A 65 0.49 -3.78 14.50
C MET A 65 0.82 -2.78 13.38
N GLY A 66 1.02 -3.24 12.15
CA GLY A 66 1.46 -2.40 11.03
C GLY A 66 0.30 -1.76 10.26
N SER A 67 0.30 -1.99 8.94
CA SER A 67 -0.71 -1.50 8.00
C SER A 67 -2.16 -1.81 8.43
N SER A 68 -2.38 -2.95 9.09
CA SER A 68 -3.72 -3.34 9.58
C SER A 68 -4.28 -2.44 10.67
N ALA A 69 -3.44 -1.84 11.52
CA ALA A 69 -3.91 -0.90 12.54
C ALA A 69 -4.38 0.42 11.90
N MET A 70 -3.62 0.94 10.94
CA MET A 70 -4.05 2.10 10.15
C MET A 70 -5.29 1.79 9.29
N GLY A 71 -5.34 0.62 8.66
CA GLY A 71 -6.47 0.16 7.86
C GLY A 71 -7.76 0.07 8.68
N ALA A 72 -7.70 -0.50 9.88
CA ALA A 72 -8.82 -0.56 10.82
C ALA A 72 -9.29 0.84 11.24
N GLY A 73 -8.37 1.78 11.48
CA GLY A 73 -8.71 3.16 11.81
C GLY A 73 -9.46 3.88 10.69
N VAL A 74 -8.99 3.75 9.44
CA VAL A 74 -9.65 4.35 8.28
C VAL A 74 -11.02 3.73 8.02
N LEU A 75 -11.14 2.39 8.08
CA LEU A 75 -12.43 1.72 7.95
C LEU A 75 -13.40 2.15 9.06
N ARG A 76 -12.95 2.22 10.31
CA ARG A 76 -13.78 2.67 11.44
C ARG A 76 -14.33 4.08 11.21
N LYS A 77 -13.49 5.02 10.73
CA LYS A 77 -13.92 6.39 10.43
C LYS A 77 -14.99 6.40 9.34
N LYS A 78 -14.78 5.66 8.25
CA LYS A 78 -15.75 5.57 7.14
C LYS A 78 -17.09 4.94 7.56
N VAL A 79 -17.06 3.92 8.41
CA VAL A 79 -18.26 3.28 8.96
C VAL A 79 -19.05 4.26 9.82
N GLN A 80 -18.36 5.06 10.64
CA GLN A 80 -18.99 6.13 11.43
C GLN A 80 -19.56 7.24 10.55
N ASP A 81 -18.81 7.70 9.54
CA ASP A 81 -19.25 8.72 8.58
C ASP A 81 -20.48 8.26 7.77
N ALA A 82 -20.59 6.95 7.49
CA ALA A 82 -21.73 6.34 6.82
C ALA A 82 -22.95 6.13 7.74
N GLY A 83 -22.87 6.53 9.02
CA GLY A 83 -23.97 6.38 9.99
C GLY A 83 -24.28 4.92 10.37
N LEU A 84 -23.36 4.00 10.07
CA LEU A 84 -23.47 2.58 10.43
C LEU A 84 -23.01 2.39 11.89
N THR A 85 -23.75 3.02 12.80
CA THR A 85 -23.60 2.84 14.24
C THR A 85 -24.32 1.58 14.67
N ASN A 86 -23.61 0.69 15.37
CA ASN A 86 -24.13 -0.58 15.86
C ASN A 86 -25.24 -0.41 16.90
#